data_AF-A0A0C9WSZ5-F1
#
_entry.id   AF-A0A0C9WSZ5-F1
#
_cell.length_a   1.000
_cell.length_b   1.000
_cell.length_c   1.000
_cell.angle_alpha   90.00
_cell.angle_beta   90.00
_cell.angle_gamma   90.00
#
_symmetry.space_group_name_H-M   'P 1'
#
loop_
_entity.id
_entity.type
_entity.pdbx_description
1 polymer ?
#
loop_
_entity_poly.entity_id
_entity_poly.type
_entity_poly.pdbx_seq_one_letter_code
_entity_poly.pdbx_strand_id
1 'polypeptide(L)'
;TAVGRQAKLFVCILSVENKINAFRSATPPYQVLDELKTNTNNYALAVLLSVNVSAYKGDIPRNHILDILKRYRFDLPAGIEHDYANWEKVTTAVSYSLTQTRARVKKLIRDAITQNTNIFALAQLIVHGTPCRPTHVIHQECNGGEKYWNLIDQRLALIHKLAGSDAVKATRAFRDILKTDRNTYGAGEDYDILDVIADDWQQRVDDVIAGI
;
A
#
# COMPACT_ATOMS: atom_id res chain seq x y z
N THR A 1 39.37 33.22 -37.39
CA THR A 1 40.39 32.50 -36.60
C THR A 1 39.71 31.50 -35.68
N ALA A 2 40.33 30.34 -35.40
CA ALA A 2 39.76 29.29 -34.54
C ALA A 2 39.32 29.81 -33.15
N VAL A 3 40.06 30.79 -32.62
CA VAL A 3 39.80 31.47 -31.34
C VAL A 3 38.43 32.14 -31.30
N GLY A 4 37.99 32.81 -32.38
CA GLY A 4 36.68 33.48 -32.42
C GLY A 4 35.50 32.49 -32.41
N ARG A 5 35.71 31.26 -32.89
CA ARG A 5 34.68 30.20 -32.87
C ARG A 5 34.60 29.56 -31.47
N GLN A 6 35.74 29.33 -30.83
CA GLN A 6 35.82 28.84 -29.45
C GLN A 6 35.21 29.83 -28.45
N ALA A 7 35.48 31.13 -28.62
CA ALA A 7 34.88 32.17 -27.78
C ALA A 7 33.35 32.20 -27.88
N LYS A 8 32.79 32.06 -29.09
CA LYS A 8 31.34 31.98 -29.30
C LYS A 8 30.70 30.74 -28.66
N LEU A 9 31.37 29.60 -28.74
CA LEU A 9 30.91 28.36 -28.10
C LEU A 9 30.93 28.49 -26.58
N PHE A 10 32.01 29.04 -26.01
CA PHE A 10 32.12 29.26 -24.57
C PHE A 10 31.03 30.20 -24.05
N VAL A 11 30.77 31.32 -24.74
CA VAL A 11 29.68 32.24 -24.38
C VAL A 11 28.30 31.58 -24.48
N CYS A 12 28.08 30.72 -25.49
CA CYS A 12 26.82 29.95 -25.58
C CYS A 12 26.66 28.98 -24.41
N ILE A 13 27.71 28.24 -24.06
CA ILE A 13 27.69 27.30 -22.93
C ILE A 13 27.39 28.05 -21.63
N LEU A 14 28.07 29.17 -21.40
CA LEU A 14 27.90 29.98 -20.20
C LEU A 14 26.49 30.60 -20.13
N SER A 15 25.90 30.99 -21.27
CA SER A 15 24.51 31.44 -21.35
C SER A 15 23.52 30.32 -21.03
N VAL A 16 23.80 29.09 -21.52
CA VAL A 16 22.99 27.91 -21.22
C VAL A 16 23.09 27.54 -19.74
N GLU A 17 24.28 27.54 -19.16
CA GLU A 17 24.49 27.30 -17.73
C GLU A 17 23.77 28.33 -16.86
N ASN A 18 23.86 29.61 -17.20
CA ASN A 18 23.14 30.67 -16.48
C ASN A 18 21.63 30.49 -16.56
N LYS A 19 21.10 30.13 -17.73
CA LYS A 19 19.67 29.83 -17.88
C LYS A 19 19.27 28.61 -17.06
N ILE A 20 20.05 27.54 -17.10
CA ILE A 20 19.81 26.33 -16.31
C ILE A 20 19.83 26.64 -14.80
N ASN A 21 20.80 27.43 -14.34
CA ASN A 21 20.89 27.84 -12.94
C ASN A 21 19.70 28.71 -12.52
N ALA A 22 19.27 29.65 -13.35
CA ALA A 22 18.08 30.46 -13.11
C ALA A 22 16.81 29.61 -13.03
N PHE A 23 16.66 28.63 -13.93
CA PHE A 23 15.55 27.67 -13.88
C PHE A 23 15.58 26.83 -12.61
N ARG A 24 16.75 26.31 -12.21
CA ARG A 24 16.91 25.56 -10.95
C ARG A 24 16.57 26.41 -9.72
N SER A 25 17.01 27.67 -9.68
CA SER A 25 16.70 28.57 -8.55
C SER A 25 15.22 28.99 -8.49
N ALA A 26 14.52 29.01 -9.62
CA ALA A 26 13.10 29.34 -9.70
C ALA A 26 12.18 28.12 -9.59
N THR A 27 12.75 26.90 -9.50
CA THR A 27 11.95 25.68 -9.43
C THR A 27 11.27 25.61 -8.05
N PRO A 28 9.94 25.51 -7.99
CA PRO A 28 9.24 25.40 -6.72
C PRO A 28 9.66 24.13 -5.97
N PRO A 29 9.63 24.14 -4.63
CA PRO A 29 9.91 22.94 -3.84
C PRO A 29 8.98 21.81 -4.29
N TYR A 30 9.52 20.62 -4.53
CA TYR A 30 8.71 19.46 -4.91
C TYR A 30 7.59 19.24 -3.90
N GLN A 31 6.38 19.07 -4.43
CA GLN A 31 5.18 18.71 -3.69
C GLN A 31 4.64 17.39 -4.24
N VAL A 32 4.14 16.56 -3.33
CA VAL A 32 3.50 15.30 -3.71
C VAL A 32 2.18 15.62 -4.42
N LEU A 33 2.09 15.22 -5.69
CA LEU A 33 0.89 15.39 -6.53
C LEU A 33 -0.31 14.67 -5.91
N ASP A 34 -1.51 15.23 -6.09
CA ASP A 34 -2.73 14.65 -5.53
C ASP A 34 -3.11 13.31 -6.20
N GLU A 35 -2.73 13.13 -7.47
CA GLU A 35 -2.83 11.85 -8.18
C GLU A 35 -1.96 10.77 -7.52
N LEU A 36 -0.72 11.13 -7.15
CA LEU A 36 0.17 10.22 -6.42
C LEU A 36 -0.40 9.86 -5.05
N LYS A 37 -1.04 10.79 -4.34
CA LYS A 37 -1.74 10.49 -3.07
C LYS A 37 -2.90 9.54 -3.26
N THR A 38 -3.71 9.73 -4.31
CA THR A 38 -4.85 8.87 -4.63
C THR A 38 -4.39 7.44 -4.94
N ASN A 39 -3.36 7.30 -5.78
CA ASN A 39 -2.74 6.02 -6.08
C ASN A 39 -2.16 5.37 -4.81
N THR A 40 -1.43 6.15 -4.01
CA THR A 40 -0.86 5.68 -2.73
C THR A 40 -1.93 5.15 -1.78
N ASN A 41 -3.08 5.83 -1.67
CA ASN A 41 -4.20 5.39 -0.81
C ASN A 41 -4.79 4.06 -1.29
N ASN A 42 -4.98 3.89 -2.59
CA ASN A 42 -5.49 2.65 -3.17
C ASN A 42 -4.52 1.50 -2.92
N TYR A 43 -3.24 1.68 -3.23
CA TYR A 43 -2.21 0.66 -2.98
C TYR A 43 -1.99 0.39 -1.49
N ALA A 44 -2.15 1.38 -0.62
CA ALA A 44 -2.08 1.18 0.82
C ALA A 44 -3.16 0.22 1.31
N LEU A 45 -4.39 0.32 0.80
CA LEU A 45 -5.42 -0.65 1.14
C LEU A 45 -5.11 -2.03 0.54
N ALA A 46 -4.67 -2.10 -0.72
CA ALA A 46 -4.33 -3.37 -1.38
C ALA A 46 -3.25 -4.17 -0.65
N VAL A 47 -2.18 -3.49 -0.22
CA VAL A 47 -1.08 -4.10 0.54
C VAL A 47 -1.58 -4.59 1.90
N LEU A 48 -2.51 -3.86 2.54
CA LEU A 48 -3.12 -4.28 3.81
C LEU A 48 -4.17 -5.39 3.64
N LEU A 49 -4.61 -5.71 2.42
CA LEU A 49 -5.51 -6.83 2.14
C LEU A 49 -4.76 -8.07 1.63
N SER A 50 -3.47 -7.94 1.32
CA SER A 50 -2.65 -9.04 0.84
C SER A 50 -2.34 -10.05 1.93
N VAL A 51 -2.56 -11.33 1.62
CA VAL A 51 -2.20 -12.46 2.50
C VAL A 51 -0.69 -12.72 2.56
N ASN A 52 0.07 -12.18 1.60
CA ASN A 52 1.51 -12.38 1.50
C ASN A 52 2.31 -11.35 2.32
N VAL A 53 1.65 -10.36 2.92
CA VAL A 53 2.33 -9.37 3.75
C VAL A 53 2.87 -10.06 5.00
N SER A 54 4.10 -9.75 5.40
CA SER A 54 4.72 -10.35 6.60
C SER A 54 4.39 -9.61 7.89
N ALA A 55 4.00 -8.32 7.80
CA ALA A 55 3.50 -7.52 8.90
C ALA A 55 2.64 -6.35 8.37
N TYR A 56 1.62 -5.97 9.13
CA TYR A 56 0.75 -4.81 8.86
C TYR A 56 1.27 -3.51 9.52
N LYS A 57 2.28 -3.61 10.40
CA LYS A 57 2.94 -2.47 11.03
C LYS A 57 4.43 -2.41 10.70
N GLY A 58 4.97 -1.19 10.74
CA GLY A 58 6.39 -0.92 10.57
C GLY A 58 6.74 -0.65 9.12
N ASP A 59 7.98 -1.00 8.77
CA ASP A 59 8.59 -0.60 7.50
C ASP A 59 8.23 -1.54 6.34
N ILE A 60 7.81 -2.77 6.64
CA ILE A 60 7.43 -3.79 5.65
C ILE A 60 6.34 -3.28 4.67
N PRO A 61 5.14 -2.88 5.13
CA PRO A 61 4.09 -2.42 4.22
C PRO A 61 4.48 -1.14 3.50
N ARG A 62 5.28 -0.27 4.14
CA ARG A 62 5.81 0.94 3.52
C ARG A 62 6.72 0.59 2.34
N ASN A 63 7.64 -0.35 2.53
CA ASN A 63 8.60 -0.75 1.52
C ASN A 63 7.88 -1.38 0.32
N HIS A 64 6.89 -2.24 0.54
CA HIS A 64 6.10 -2.81 -0.56
C HIS A 64 5.39 -1.74 -1.39
N ILE A 65 4.79 -0.72 -0.77
CA ILE A 65 4.18 0.39 -1.52
C ILE A 65 5.24 1.18 -2.29
N LEU A 66 6.39 1.48 -1.66
CA LEU A 66 7.48 2.19 -2.34
C LEU A 66 8.00 1.39 -3.54
N ASP A 67 8.07 0.07 -3.45
CA ASP A 67 8.53 -0.79 -4.55
C ASP A 67 7.48 -0.87 -5.67
N ILE A 68 6.19 -0.89 -5.34
CA ILE A 68 5.09 -0.71 -6.32
C ILE A 68 5.23 0.63 -7.04
N LEU A 69 5.40 1.72 -6.28
CA LEU A 69 5.54 3.08 -6.85
C LEU A 69 6.78 3.18 -7.76
N LYS A 70 7.91 2.57 -7.37
CA LYS A 70 9.13 2.52 -8.20
C LYS A 70 8.93 1.70 -9.47
N ARG A 71 8.24 0.55 -9.40
CA ARG A 71 8.04 -0.37 -10.53
C ARG A 71 7.14 0.23 -11.60
N TYR A 72 6.05 0.89 -11.18
CA TYR A 72 5.07 1.44 -12.11
C TYR A 72 5.27 2.93 -12.42
N ARG A 73 6.18 3.62 -11.71
CA ARG A 73 6.57 5.02 -11.97
C ARG A 73 5.36 5.97 -12.08
N PHE A 74 4.34 5.80 -11.23
CA PHE A 74 3.15 6.66 -11.20
C PHE A 74 3.56 8.11 -10.89
N ASP A 75 3.61 8.95 -11.93
CA ASP A 75 3.87 10.40 -11.86
C ASP A 75 5.10 10.82 -11.02
N LEU A 76 6.06 9.90 -10.86
CA LEU A 76 7.30 10.13 -10.13
C LEU A 76 8.29 10.83 -11.05
N PRO A 77 8.86 11.99 -10.63
CA PRO A 77 9.92 12.64 -11.40
C PRO A 77 11.11 11.71 -11.60
N ALA A 78 11.71 11.74 -12.79
CA ALA A 78 12.86 10.91 -13.09
C ALA A 78 14.03 11.22 -12.14
N GLY A 79 14.52 10.19 -11.43
CA GLY A 79 15.65 10.30 -10.52
C GLY A 79 15.32 10.87 -9.14
N ILE A 80 14.04 11.06 -8.79
CA ILE A 80 13.63 11.51 -7.45
C ILE A 80 14.17 10.61 -6.34
N GLU A 81 14.44 9.34 -6.62
CA GLU A 81 14.99 8.40 -5.64
C GLU A 81 16.41 8.75 -5.18
N HIS A 82 17.13 9.54 -5.98
CA HIS A 82 18.50 9.99 -5.69
C HIS A 82 18.50 11.33 -4.93
N ASP A 83 17.35 12.02 -4.90
CA ASP A 83 17.14 13.21 -4.10
C ASP A 83 16.52 12.82 -2.75
N TYR A 84 17.36 12.72 -1.74
CA TYR A 84 16.96 12.30 -0.40
C TYR A 84 15.79 13.13 0.15
N ALA A 85 15.83 14.45 -0.02
CA ALA A 85 14.82 15.36 0.56
C ALA A 85 13.46 15.21 -0.12
N ASN A 86 13.45 15.02 -1.45
CA ASN A 86 12.20 14.85 -2.19
C ASN A 86 11.66 13.42 -2.07
N TRP A 87 12.53 12.41 -1.99
CA TRP A 87 12.14 11.04 -1.70
C TRP A 87 11.58 10.87 -0.29
N GLU A 88 12.11 11.60 0.69
CA GLU A 88 11.59 11.60 2.05
C GLU A 88 10.14 12.09 2.09
N LYS A 89 9.78 13.15 1.33
CA LYS A 89 8.39 13.62 1.22
C LYS A 89 7.43 12.53 0.69
N VAL A 90 7.85 11.76 -0.31
CA VAL A 90 7.07 10.63 -0.83
C VAL A 90 6.94 9.54 0.23
N THR A 91 8.05 9.20 0.89
CA THR A 91 8.08 8.19 1.96
C THR A 91 7.18 8.58 3.14
N THR A 92 7.15 9.86 3.52
CA THR A 92 6.24 10.40 4.54
C THR A 92 4.79 10.31 4.10
N ALA A 93 4.47 10.65 2.84
CA ALA A 93 3.11 10.55 2.32
C ALA A 93 2.58 9.10 2.33
N VAL A 94 3.42 8.12 1.94
CA VAL A 94 3.10 6.69 2.03
C VAL A 94 2.86 6.25 3.47
N SER A 95 3.74 6.67 4.40
CA SER A 95 3.63 6.32 5.83
C SER A 95 2.37 6.91 6.47
N TYR A 96 2.01 8.14 6.08
CA TYR A 96 0.78 8.79 6.51
C TYR A 96 -0.45 8.03 5.99
N SER A 97 -0.48 7.72 4.69
CA SER A 97 -1.57 6.96 4.06
C SER A 97 -1.80 5.61 4.75
N LEU A 98 -0.74 4.82 4.97
CA LEU A 98 -0.81 3.55 5.71
C LEU A 98 -1.37 3.71 7.12
N THR A 99 -1.03 4.80 7.80
CA THR A 99 -1.54 5.07 9.15
C THR A 99 -3.02 5.41 9.13
N GLN A 100 -3.45 6.26 8.19
CA GLN A 100 -4.85 6.61 8.01
C GLN A 100 -5.71 5.39 7.62
N THR A 101 -5.24 4.58 6.67
CA THR A 101 -5.96 3.37 6.23
C THR A 101 -6.12 2.37 7.38
N ARG A 102 -5.06 2.13 8.15
CA ARG A 102 -5.14 1.27 9.35
C ARG A 102 -6.08 1.82 10.42
N ALA A 103 -6.11 3.13 10.63
CA ALA A 103 -7.04 3.76 11.56
C ALA A 103 -8.49 3.62 11.09
N ARG A 104 -8.76 3.80 9.79
CA ARG A 104 -10.06 3.58 9.15
C ARG A 104 -10.54 2.14 9.35
N VAL A 105 -9.71 1.15 8.97
CA VAL A 105 -10.04 -0.28 9.11
C VAL A 105 -10.35 -0.62 10.55
N LYS A 106 -9.49 -0.21 11.49
CA LYS A 106 -9.69 -0.42 12.92
C LYS A 106 -11.00 0.20 13.43
N LYS A 107 -11.37 1.39 12.95
CA LYS A 107 -12.64 2.04 13.32
C LYS A 107 -13.84 1.22 12.81
N LEU A 108 -13.83 0.86 11.52
CA LEU A 108 -14.91 0.08 10.91
C LEU A 108 -15.12 -1.26 11.61
N ILE A 109 -14.05 -1.94 12.02
CA ILE A 109 -14.14 -3.19 12.80
C ILE A 109 -14.80 -2.96 14.16
N ARG A 110 -14.42 -1.91 14.90
CA ARG A 110 -15.04 -1.59 16.19
C ARG A 110 -16.53 -1.27 16.05
N ASP A 111 -16.87 -0.49 15.02
CA ASP A 111 -18.25 -0.10 14.75
C ASP A 111 -19.08 -1.35 14.39
N ALA A 112 -18.54 -2.24 13.56
CA ALA A 112 -19.16 -3.51 13.20
C ALA A 112 -19.37 -4.45 14.39
N ILE A 113 -18.40 -4.56 15.31
CA ILE A 113 -18.56 -5.33 16.55
C ILE A 113 -19.71 -4.77 17.39
N THR A 114 -19.80 -3.44 17.51
CA THR A 114 -20.84 -2.78 18.30
C THR A 114 -22.23 -2.96 17.68
N GLN A 115 -22.31 -2.92 16.35
CA GLN A 115 -23.56 -3.02 15.59
C GLN A 115 -23.95 -4.46 15.25
N ASN A 116 -23.11 -5.45 15.62
CA ASN A 116 -23.23 -6.84 15.22
C ASN A 116 -23.39 -7.01 13.69
N THR A 117 -22.61 -6.23 12.93
CA THR A 117 -22.67 -6.19 11.47
C THR A 117 -22.12 -7.49 10.87
N ASN A 118 -22.79 -8.00 9.83
CA ASN A 118 -22.31 -9.16 9.09
C ASN A 118 -20.90 -8.93 8.54
N ILE A 119 -20.05 -9.95 8.66
CA ILE A 119 -18.65 -9.89 8.27
C ILE A 119 -18.43 -9.58 6.78
N PHE A 120 -19.38 -9.98 5.91
CA PHE A 120 -19.36 -9.66 4.49
C PHE A 120 -19.70 -8.20 4.23
N ALA A 121 -20.72 -7.66 4.89
CA ALA A 121 -21.07 -6.25 4.82
C ALA A 121 -19.90 -5.36 5.32
N LEU A 122 -19.20 -5.80 6.38
CA LEU A 122 -17.98 -5.13 6.85
C LEU A 122 -16.87 -5.16 5.78
N ALA A 123 -16.62 -6.31 5.15
CA ALA A 123 -15.61 -6.42 4.11
C ALA A 123 -15.93 -5.48 2.92
N GLN A 124 -17.19 -5.43 2.49
CA GLN A 124 -17.66 -4.49 1.47
C GLN A 124 -17.47 -3.03 1.87
N LEU A 125 -17.77 -2.65 3.11
CA LEU A 125 -17.55 -1.29 3.62
C LEU A 125 -16.07 -0.90 3.66
N ILE A 126 -15.18 -1.87 3.90
CA ILE A 126 -13.75 -1.62 3.96
C ILE A 126 -13.15 -1.41 2.58
N VAL A 127 -13.57 -2.19 1.58
CA VAL A 127 -13.15 -1.97 0.19
C VAL A 127 -13.91 -0.87 -0.53
N HIS A 128 -15.00 -0.35 0.06
CA HIS A 128 -15.82 0.68 -0.57
C HIS A 128 -14.99 1.90 -1.00
N GLY A 129 -15.14 2.28 -2.28
CA GLY A 129 -14.41 3.38 -2.91
C GLY A 129 -13.01 3.04 -3.41
N THR A 130 -12.62 1.76 -3.44
CA THR A 130 -11.34 1.29 -3.97
C THR A 130 -11.54 0.26 -5.08
N PRO A 131 -10.55 0.05 -5.97
CA PRO A 131 -10.62 -1.02 -6.97
C PRO A 131 -10.50 -2.43 -6.35
N CYS A 132 -10.23 -2.54 -5.05
CA CYS A 132 -10.17 -3.82 -4.36
C CYS A 132 -11.56 -4.48 -4.33
N ARG A 133 -11.62 -5.76 -4.66
CA ARG A 133 -12.80 -6.58 -4.33
C ARG A 133 -12.58 -7.25 -2.97
N PRO A 134 -13.63 -7.46 -2.17
CA PRO A 134 -13.50 -8.22 -0.94
C PRO A 134 -13.35 -9.70 -1.31
N THR A 135 -12.13 -10.13 -1.57
CA THR A 135 -11.80 -11.54 -1.82
C THR A 135 -11.57 -12.29 -0.51
N HIS A 136 -11.16 -11.59 0.56
CA HIS A 136 -10.91 -12.18 1.88
C HIS A 136 -11.36 -11.27 3.03
N VAL A 137 -11.79 -11.92 4.11
CA VAL A 137 -12.65 -11.35 5.16
C VAL A 137 -11.86 -11.16 6.47
N ILE A 138 -12.24 -10.13 7.23
CA ILE A 138 -11.48 -9.63 8.38
C ILE A 138 -11.70 -10.45 9.63
N HIS A 139 -10.60 -10.93 10.20
CA HIS A 139 -10.63 -11.72 11.43
C HIS A 139 -10.84 -10.87 12.68
N GLN A 140 -11.78 -11.29 13.53
CA GLN A 140 -11.92 -10.77 14.89
C GLN A 140 -10.96 -11.51 15.81
N GLU A 141 -9.87 -10.85 16.16
CA GLU A 141 -8.99 -11.33 17.22
C GLU A 141 -8.98 -10.43 18.46
N CYS A 142 -9.39 -9.18 18.30
CA CYS A 142 -9.18 -8.14 19.30
C CYS A 142 -10.26 -7.05 19.19
N ASN A 143 -10.69 -6.49 20.33
CA ASN A 143 -11.70 -5.40 20.44
C ASN A 143 -11.26 -4.04 19.85
N GLY A 144 -10.39 -4.03 18.83
CA GLY A 144 -9.86 -2.79 18.25
C GLY A 144 -9.12 -1.90 19.28
N GLY A 145 -8.52 -2.50 20.31
CA GLY A 145 -7.73 -1.80 21.32
C GLY A 145 -6.42 -1.22 20.77
N GLU A 146 -5.67 -0.47 21.58
CA GLU A 146 -4.39 0.14 21.16
C GLU A 146 -3.39 -0.87 20.58
N LYS A 147 -3.36 -2.08 21.13
CA LYS A 147 -2.47 -3.18 20.72
C LYS A 147 -2.98 -3.99 19.53
N TYR A 148 -4.11 -3.62 18.92
CA TYR A 148 -4.76 -4.39 17.84
C TYR A 148 -3.77 -4.86 16.75
N TRP A 149 -3.07 -3.92 16.10
CA TRP A 149 -2.14 -4.27 15.03
C TRP A 149 -0.96 -5.11 15.51
N ASN A 150 -0.49 -4.90 16.75
CA ASN A 150 0.59 -5.72 17.30
C ASN A 150 0.15 -7.18 17.51
N LEU A 151 -1.12 -7.39 17.89
CA LEU A 151 -1.68 -8.73 18.10
C LEU A 151 -1.92 -9.45 16.77
N ILE A 152 -2.44 -8.73 15.77
CA ILE A 152 -2.56 -9.25 14.40
C ILE A 152 -1.18 -9.64 13.84
N ASP A 153 -0.17 -8.78 13.99
CA ASP A 153 1.19 -9.09 13.53
C ASP A 153 1.79 -10.31 14.27
N GLN A 154 1.51 -10.47 15.56
CA GLN A 154 1.94 -11.66 16.31
C GLN A 154 1.28 -12.92 15.78
N ARG A 155 -0.02 -12.91 15.50
CA ARG A 155 -0.70 -14.08 14.90
C ARG A 155 -0.22 -14.36 13.49
N LEU A 156 0.00 -13.33 12.68
CA LEU A 156 0.55 -13.48 11.35
C LEU A 156 1.93 -14.14 11.39
N ALA A 157 2.80 -13.70 12.31
CA ALA A 157 4.09 -14.32 12.54
C ALA A 157 3.97 -15.78 13.00
N LEU A 158 2.97 -16.11 13.84
CA LEU A 158 2.70 -17.49 14.24
C LEU A 158 2.23 -18.35 13.06
N ILE A 159 1.33 -17.84 12.21
CA ILE A 159 0.86 -18.54 11.01
C ILE A 159 2.02 -18.81 10.07
N HIS A 160 2.87 -17.82 9.80
CA HIS A 160 4.06 -18.00 8.96
C HIS A 160 5.07 -18.97 9.59
N LYS A 161 5.27 -18.92 10.91
CA LYS A 161 6.15 -19.88 11.61
C LYS A 161 5.63 -21.33 11.51
N LEU A 162 4.32 -21.52 11.59
CA LEU A 162 3.69 -22.83 11.49
C LEU A 162 3.63 -23.35 10.04
N ALA A 163 3.46 -22.45 9.07
CA ALA A 163 3.43 -22.78 7.65
C ALA A 163 4.83 -23.03 7.06
N GLY A 164 5.88 -22.37 7.59
CA GLY A 164 7.22 -22.42 7.05
C GLY A 164 7.29 -21.77 5.66
N SER A 165 7.90 -22.46 4.68
CA SER A 165 7.98 -22.01 3.28
C SER A 165 6.79 -22.48 2.40
N ASP A 166 5.78 -23.11 2.99
CA ASP A 166 4.66 -23.71 2.28
C ASP A 166 3.46 -22.75 2.23
N ALA A 167 3.33 -22.02 1.13
CA ALA A 167 2.24 -21.07 0.90
C ALA A 167 0.85 -21.73 1.02
N VAL A 168 0.72 -23.00 0.65
CA VAL A 168 -0.56 -23.73 0.70
C VAL A 168 -1.01 -23.92 2.15
N LYS A 169 -0.09 -24.15 3.08
CA LYS A 169 -0.39 -24.25 4.51
C LYS A 169 -0.82 -22.91 5.11
N ALA A 170 -0.17 -21.82 4.73
CA ALA A 170 -0.57 -20.48 5.16
C ALA A 170 -1.99 -20.16 4.67
N THR A 171 -2.29 -20.38 3.39
CA THR A 171 -3.63 -20.20 2.83
C THR A 171 -4.68 -21.09 3.52
N ARG A 172 -4.34 -22.33 3.86
CA ARG A 172 -5.24 -23.23 4.61
C ARG A 172 -5.53 -22.69 6.01
N ALA A 173 -4.52 -22.21 6.73
CA ALA A 173 -4.71 -21.62 8.05
C ALA A 173 -5.64 -20.40 8.00
N PHE A 174 -5.46 -19.51 7.02
CA PHE A 174 -6.39 -18.39 6.81
C PHE A 174 -7.81 -18.89 6.46
N ARG A 175 -7.95 -19.92 5.64
CA ARG A 175 -9.26 -20.51 5.29
C ARG A 175 -9.99 -21.07 6.52
N ASP A 176 -9.29 -21.73 7.43
CA ASP A 176 -9.90 -22.30 8.64
C ASP A 176 -10.35 -21.20 9.62
N ILE A 177 -9.56 -20.13 9.72
CA ILE A 177 -9.93 -18.92 10.48
C ILE A 177 -11.22 -18.31 9.89
N LEU A 178 -11.26 -18.14 8.57
CA LEU A 178 -12.42 -17.60 7.86
C LEU A 178 -13.68 -18.46 8.04
N LYS A 179 -13.53 -19.79 8.02
CA LYS A 179 -14.66 -20.71 8.26
C LYS A 179 -15.25 -20.53 9.65
N THR A 180 -14.39 -20.35 10.65
CA THR A 180 -14.80 -20.11 12.04
C THR A 180 -15.52 -18.78 12.19
N ASP A 181 -14.99 -17.73 11.56
CA ASP A 181 -15.59 -16.40 11.56
C ASP A 181 -16.94 -16.39 10.84
N ARG A 182 -17.09 -17.09 9.72
CA ARG A 182 -18.37 -17.22 9.00
C ARG A 182 -19.43 -17.91 9.86
N ASN A 183 -19.07 -18.97 10.57
CA ASN A 183 -20.00 -19.65 11.47
C ASN A 183 -20.46 -18.76 12.62
N THR A 184 -19.60 -17.81 13.05
CA THR A 184 -19.84 -16.97 14.22
C THR A 184 -20.54 -15.64 13.86
N TYR A 185 -20.14 -15.01 12.76
CA TYR A 185 -20.52 -13.64 12.37
C TYR A 185 -21.20 -13.55 10.98
N GLY A 186 -21.40 -14.69 10.32
CA GLY A 186 -22.02 -14.78 8.99
C GLY A 186 -23.50 -15.18 8.99
N ALA A 187 -24.14 -15.29 10.16
CA ALA A 187 -25.55 -15.65 10.24
C ALA A 187 -26.45 -14.54 9.66
N GLY A 188 -27.33 -14.89 8.72
CA GLY A 188 -28.45 -14.03 8.30
C GLY A 188 -28.51 -13.58 6.84
N GLU A 189 -27.50 -13.85 6.01
CA GLU A 189 -27.58 -13.56 4.57
C GLU A 189 -26.97 -14.71 3.75
N ASP A 190 -27.73 -15.20 2.76
CA ASP A 190 -27.27 -16.14 1.73
C ASP A 190 -26.42 -15.37 0.71
N TYR A 191 -25.17 -15.07 1.06
CA TYR A 191 -24.20 -14.57 0.10
C TYR A 191 -23.28 -15.69 -0.37
N ASP A 192 -23.26 -15.92 -1.68
CA ASP A 192 -22.28 -16.79 -2.32
C ASP A 192 -21.02 -15.97 -2.63
N ILE A 193 -19.98 -16.17 -1.83
CA ILE A 193 -18.63 -15.78 -2.23
C ILE A 193 -18.22 -16.76 -3.33
N LEU A 194 -18.44 -16.36 -4.58
CA LEU A 194 -17.89 -17.07 -5.73
C LEU A 194 -16.37 -17.20 -5.54
N ASP A 195 -15.81 -18.33 -5.95
CA ASP A 195 -14.36 -18.62 -5.92
C ASP A 195 -13.64 -17.80 -7.01
N VAL A 196 -13.78 -16.46 -6.92
CA VAL A 196 -13.29 -15.52 -7.91
C VAL A 196 -11.83 -15.26 -7.62
N ILE A 197 -11.02 -15.50 -8.65
CA ILE A 197 -9.60 -15.16 -8.71
C ILE A 197 -9.45 -13.67 -8.36
N ALA A 198 -8.40 -13.32 -7.61
CA ALA A 198 -8.06 -11.93 -7.32
C ALA A 198 -8.12 -11.09 -8.61
N ASP A 199 -8.73 -9.90 -8.53
CA ASP A 199 -8.79 -8.97 -9.67
C ASP A 199 -7.36 -8.72 -10.18
N ASP A 200 -7.18 -8.51 -11.49
CA ASP A 200 -5.85 -8.36 -12.13
C ASP A 200 -5.00 -7.30 -11.41
N TRP A 201 -5.66 -6.31 -10.83
CA TRP A 201 -5.04 -5.26 -10.04
C TRP A 201 -4.50 -5.75 -8.68
N GLN A 202 -5.25 -6.57 -7.96
CA GLN A 202 -4.82 -7.13 -6.68
C GLN A 202 -3.72 -8.18 -6.91
N GLN A 203 -3.82 -8.98 -7.97
CA GLN A 203 -2.78 -9.94 -8.35
C GLN A 203 -1.44 -9.24 -8.61
N ARG A 204 -1.44 -8.10 -9.31
CA ARG A 204 -0.22 -7.28 -9.51
C ARG A 204 0.41 -6.80 -8.21
N VAL A 205 -0.40 -6.49 -7.20
CA VAL A 205 0.10 -6.09 -5.88
C VAL A 205 0.69 -7.31 -5.16
N ASP A 206 -0.02 -8.43 -5.20
CA ASP A 206 0.43 -9.68 -4.57
C ASP A 206 1.71 -10.22 -5.20
N ASP A 207 1.90 -10.08 -6.51
CA ASP A 207 3.13 -10.45 -7.21
C ASP A 207 4.32 -9.60 -6.73
N VAL A 208 4.14 -8.28 -6.59
CA VAL A 208 5.18 -7.38 -6.07
C VAL A 208 5.51 -7.70 -4.60
N ILE A 209 4.51 -8.04 -3.79
CA ILE A 209 4.72 -8.43 -2.38
C ILE A 209 5.44 -9.78 -2.28
N ALA A 210 5.08 -10.73 -3.14
CA ALA A 210 5.71 -12.06 -3.23
C ALA A 210 7.12 -12.02 -3.85
N GLY A 211 7.52 -10.90 -4.46
CA GLY A 211 8.82 -10.72 -5.08
C GLY A 211 8.95 -11.32 -6.49
N ILE A 212 7.83 -11.42 -7.21
CA ILE A 212 7.72 -11.94 -8.60
C ILE A 212 7.77 -10.80 -9.63
#